data_AF-A0A1Y4IQH9-F1
#
_entry.id   AF-A0A1Y4IQH9-F1
#
_cell.length_a   1.000
_cell.length_b   1.000
_cell.length_c   1.000
_cell.angle_alpha   90.00
_cell.angle_beta   90.00
_cell.angle_gamma   90.00
#
_symmetry.space_group_name_H-M   'P 1'
#
loop_
_entity.id
_entity.type
_entity.pdbx_description
1 polymer ?
#
loop_
_entity_poly.entity_id
_entity_poly.type
_entity_poly.pdbx_seq_one_letter_code
_entity_poly.pdbx_strand_id
1 'polypeptide(L)' 'MLKTSTEVGRWMEYTNNKSVVCGLQENNLFEYLLPPDIKPATVVRLHRKIGANEPCPCGSGRKFKKCCKGKGKYD' A
#
# COMPACT_ATOMS: atom_id res chain seq x y z
N MET A 1 3.27 1.94 40.43
CA MET A 1 2.14 2.85 40.12
C MET A 1 1.49 2.35 38.84
N LEU A 2 0.31 1.74 38.98
CA LEU A 2 -0.42 1.08 37.90
C LEU A 2 -0.93 2.17 36.94
N LYS A 3 -0.47 2.17 35.69
CA LYS A 3 -1.07 3.00 34.64
C LYS A 3 -2.47 2.44 34.38
N THR A 4 -3.48 3.17 34.82
CA THR A 4 -4.88 2.78 34.67
C THR A 4 -5.22 2.73 33.19
N SER A 5 -6.03 1.75 32.81
CA SER A 5 -6.44 1.45 31.42
C SER A 5 -7.10 2.61 30.66
N THR A 6 -7.35 3.74 31.33
CA THR A 6 -7.95 4.94 30.79
C THR A 6 -6.96 5.88 30.07
N GLU A 7 -5.64 5.71 30.23
CA GLU A 7 -4.64 6.52 29.50
C GLU A 7 -4.50 6.10 28.02
N VAL A 8 -4.77 4.82 27.71
CA VAL A 8 -4.72 4.31 26.33
C VAL A 8 -5.97 4.70 25.53
N GLY A 9 -7.10 4.94 26.20
CA GLY A 9 -8.34 5.39 25.57
C GLY A 9 -8.33 6.84 25.07
N ARG A 10 -7.45 7.69 25.62
CA ARG A 10 -7.38 9.12 25.26
C ARG A 10 -6.71 9.38 23.89
N TRP A 11 -6.03 8.39 23.32
CA TRP A 11 -5.41 8.49 21.99
C TRP A 11 -6.38 8.22 20.83
N MET A 12 -7.53 7.56 21.06
CA MET A 12 -8.48 7.24 19.99
C MET A 12 -9.52 8.34 19.70
N GLU A 13 -9.72 9.31 20.59
CA GLU A 13 -10.58 10.48 20.32
C GLU A 13 -9.87 11.61 19.55
N TYR A 14 -8.53 11.63 19.57
CA TYR A 14 -7.74 12.71 18.95
C TYR A 14 -7.83 12.72 17.42
N THR A 15 -8.21 11.60 16.79
CA THR A 15 -8.30 11.51 15.32
C THR A 15 -9.71 11.75 14.77
N ASN A 16 -10.74 11.95 15.61
CA ASN A 16 -12.13 12.06 15.15
C ASN A 16 -12.84 13.39 15.48
N ASN A 17 -12.18 14.35 16.12
CA ASN A 17 -12.76 15.67 16.28
C ASN A 17 -12.36 16.60 15.12
N LYS A 18 -13.32 16.77 14.22
CA LYS A 18 -13.35 17.51 12.94
C LYS A 18 -13.03 19.02 13.02
N SER A 19 -12.41 19.47 14.11
CA SER A 19 -12.05 20.88 14.37
C SER A 19 -10.57 21.21 14.15
N VAL A 20 -9.73 20.22 13.84
CA VAL A 20 -8.29 20.43 13.56
C VAL A 20 -8.06 21.00 12.14
N VAL A 21 -9.11 21.24 11.34
CA VAL A 21 -8.97 21.60 9.91
C VAL A 21 -8.98 23.12 9.64
N CYS A 22 -9.11 24.01 10.63
CA CYS A 22 -9.21 25.45 10.34
C CYS A 22 -8.30 26.34 11.22
N GLY A 23 -7.02 26.01 11.31
CA GLY A 23 -6.02 26.83 12.00
C GLY A 23 -4.64 26.88 11.31
N LEU A 24 -4.57 26.53 10.02
CA LEU A 24 -3.31 26.45 9.26
C LEU A 24 -3.24 27.52 8.16
N GLN A 25 -3.60 28.76 8.46
CA GLN A 25 -3.61 29.82 7.44
C GLN A 25 -2.65 30.98 7.69
N GLU A 26 -1.84 30.98 8.76
CA GLU A 26 -0.98 32.14 9.06
C GLU A 26 0.52 31.90 8.97
N ASN A 27 0.99 30.66 8.88
CA ASN A 27 2.40 30.41 8.57
C ASN A 27 2.43 29.32 7.52
N ASN A 28 2.90 29.67 6.32
CA ASN A 28 3.02 28.84 5.13
C ASN A 28 4.01 27.67 5.36
N LEU A 29 3.66 26.78 6.28
CA LEU A 29 4.44 25.64 6.75
C LEU A 29 4.19 24.40 5.87
N PHE A 30 3.88 24.63 4.60
CA PHE A 30 3.68 23.58 3.60
C PHE A 30 5.01 22.92 3.20
N GLU A 31 6.14 23.58 3.44
CA GLU A 31 7.46 23.13 3.00
C GLU A 31 8.06 21.99 3.87
N TYR A 32 7.55 21.75 5.08
CA TYR A 32 8.10 20.73 6.00
C TYR A 32 7.22 19.49 6.20
N LEU A 33 6.09 19.35 5.49
CA LEU A 33 5.19 18.19 5.60
C LEU A 33 5.23 17.23 4.41
N LEU A 34 5.93 17.55 3.32
CA LEU A 34 6.09 16.66 2.17
C LEU A 34 7.51 16.08 2.17
N PRO A 35 7.67 14.75 2.35
CA PRO A 35 8.97 14.11 2.21
C PRO A 35 9.54 14.36 0.80
N PRO A 36 10.87 14.56 0.67
CA PRO A 36 11.50 14.83 -0.62
C PRO A 36 11.22 13.68 -1.58
N ASP A 37 10.66 14.02 -2.76
CA ASP A 37 10.43 13.16 -3.92
C ASP A 37 10.66 11.66 -3.67
N ILE A 38 9.66 10.99 -3.08
CA ILE A 38 9.63 9.54 -3.01
C ILE A 38 9.46 9.04 -4.43
N LYS A 39 10.58 8.77 -5.10
CA LYS A 39 10.57 8.16 -6.42
C LYS A 39 9.84 6.83 -6.29
N PRO A 40 8.79 6.56 -7.09
CA PRO A 40 8.08 5.29 -7.01
C PRO A 40 9.09 4.17 -7.25
N ALA A 41 9.14 3.22 -6.32
CA ALA A 41 10.00 2.06 -6.48
C ALA A 41 9.56 1.28 -7.73
N THR A 42 10.50 0.92 -8.60
CA THR A 42 10.22 0.05 -9.73
C THR A 42 9.87 -1.34 -9.20
N VAL A 43 8.70 -1.87 -9.56
CA VAL A 43 8.30 -3.24 -9.19
C VAL A 43 9.23 -4.24 -9.89
N VAL A 44 10.10 -4.89 -9.12
CA VAL A 44 10.90 -6.02 -9.59
C VAL A 44 10.05 -7.27 -9.50
N ARG A 45 9.82 -7.95 -10.63
CA ARG A 45 9.15 -9.25 -10.62
C ARG A 45 10.08 -10.27 -9.96
N LEU A 46 9.61 -10.93 -8.90
CA LEU A 46 10.32 -12.05 -8.27
C LEU A 46 10.44 -13.25 -9.20
N HIS A 47 9.47 -13.41 -10.11
CA HIS A 47 9.38 -14.55 -10.99
C HIS A 47 9.62 -14.15 -12.45
N ARG A 48 10.19 -15.10 -13.21
CA ARG A 48 10.31 -15.00 -14.65
C ARG A 48 8.94 -14.76 -15.30
N LYS A 49 8.90 -13.87 -16.28
CA LYS A 49 7.75 -13.68 -17.15
C LYS A 49 7.49 -14.95 -17.96
N ILE A 50 6.28 -15.50 -17.86
CA ILE A 50 5.89 -16.72 -18.58
C ILE A 50 5.38 -16.33 -19.97
N GLY A 51 5.94 -16.95 -21.00
CA GLY A 51 5.49 -16.74 -22.37
C GLY A 51 4.06 -17.27 -22.58
N ALA A 52 3.26 -16.55 -23.38
CA ALA A 52 1.87 -16.90 -23.65
C ALA A 52 1.66 -18.33 -24.21
N ASN A 53 2.64 -18.86 -24.96
CA ASN A 53 2.57 -20.19 -25.55
C ASN A 53 3.24 -21.30 -24.71
N GLU A 54 3.90 -20.94 -23.60
CA GLU A 54 4.59 -21.89 -22.72
C GLU A 54 3.61 -22.74 -21.91
N PRO A 55 4.03 -23.93 -21.44
CA PRO A 55 3.22 -24.73 -20.54
C PRO A 55 2.88 -23.95 -19.26
N CYS A 56 1.62 -24.01 -18.82
CA CYS A 56 1.18 -23.36 -17.60
C CYS A 56 1.85 -24.00 -16.36
N PRO A 57 2.46 -23.21 -15.45
CA PRO A 57 3.08 -23.72 -14.21
C PRO A 57 2.05 -24.29 -13.23
N CYS A 58 0.76 -24.09 -13.49
CA CYS A 58 -0.35 -24.64 -12.73
C CYS A 58 -0.56 -26.16 -12.90
N GLY A 59 0.21 -26.83 -13.77
CA GLY A 59 0.10 -28.28 -13.99
C GLY A 59 -1.06 -28.71 -14.88
N SER A 60 -1.81 -27.78 -15.49
CA SER A 60 -2.99 -28.14 -16.29
C SER A 60 -2.69 -28.70 -17.69
N GLY A 61 -1.42 -28.78 -18.10
CA GLY A 61 -1.01 -29.21 -19.45
C GLY A 61 -1.37 -28.24 -20.59
N ARG A 62 -2.05 -27.13 -20.30
CA ARG A 62 -2.46 -26.13 -21.30
C ARG A 62 -1.42 -25.01 -21.44
N LYS A 63 -1.40 -24.36 -22.61
CA LYS A 63 -0.60 -23.13 -22.85
C LYS A 63 -1.03 -22.02 -21.89
N PHE A 64 -0.10 -21.22 -21.37
CA PHE A 64 -0.35 -20.15 -20.38
C PHE A 64 -1.50 -19.21 -20.80
N LYS A 65 -1.53 -18.81 -22.07
CA LYS A 65 -2.58 -17.94 -22.64
C LYS A 65 -4.00 -18.51 -22.57
N LYS A 66 -4.15 -19.83 -22.52
CA LYS A 66 -5.46 -20.52 -22.43
C LYS A 66 -5.76 -21.02 -21.01
N CYS A 67 -4.94 -20.67 -20.01
CA CYS A 67 -5.09 -21.20 -18.67
C CYS A 67 -5.07 -20.13 -17.57
N CYS A 68 -3.89 -19.57 -17.27
CA CYS A 68 -3.70 -18.67 -16.12
C CYS A 68 -3.36 -17.24 -16.50
N LYS A 69 -3.18 -16.94 -17.79
CA LYS A 69 -3.02 -15.57 -18.27
C LYS A 69 -4.22 -14.72 -17.82
N GLY A 70 -3.96 -13.63 -17.09
CA GLY A 70 -4.99 -12.73 -16.55
C GLY A 70 -5.62 -13.18 -15.23
N LYS A 71 -5.08 -14.21 -14.57
CA LYS A 71 -5.52 -14.64 -13.23
C LYS A 71 -4.66 -14.08 -12.10
N GLY A 72 -3.66 -13.24 -12.39
CA GLY A 72 -2.84 -12.51 -11.41
C GLY A 72 -1.81 -13.36 -10.65
N LYS A 73 -1.96 -14.69 -10.64
CA LYS A 73 -1.04 -15.60 -9.92
C LYS A 73 0.36 -15.71 -10.55
N TYR A 74 0.45 -15.56 -11.87
CA TYR A 74 1.71 -15.72 -12.63
C TYR A 74 1.92 -14.59 -13.67
N ASP A 75 1.24 -13.47 -13.50
CA ASP A 75 1.33 -12.28 -14.37
C ASP A 75 2.46 -11.32 -13.92
#